data_AF-A0A2N5CZL5-F1
#
_entry.id   AF-A0A2N5CZL5-F1
#
_cell.length_a   1.000
_cell.length_b   1.000
_cell.length_c   1.000
_cell.angle_alpha   90.00
_cell.angle_beta   90.00
_cell.angle_gamma   90.00
#
_symmetry.space_group_name_H-M   'P 1'
#
loop_
_entity.id
_entity.type
_entity.pdbx_description
1 polymer ?
#
loop_
_entity_poly.entity_id
_entity_poly.type
_entity_poly.pdbx_seq_one_letter_code
_entity_poly.pdbx_strand_id
1 'polypeptide(L)'
;MWLFRPDQQWRLHYPSLWLGGCFDRTDKASIFEYAILRMPAAERDVFVLNAIEAWDYLQIGRHLDLTTAEVEARLAAALLRLSRVVDFIESLEPNRETRTR
;
A
#
# COMPACT_ATOMS: atom_id res chain seq x y z
N MET A 1 3.03 10.17 17.57
CA MET A 1 2.87 11.59 17.95
C MET A 1 2.57 12.37 16.67
N TRP A 2 1.35 12.90 16.54
CA TRP A 2 0.86 13.61 15.36
C TRP A 2 1.54 14.98 15.31
N LEU A 3 2.56 15.16 14.47
CA LEU A 3 3.12 16.49 14.21
C LEU A 3 2.37 17.03 12.99
N PHE A 4 1.58 18.08 13.22
CA PHE A 4 0.83 18.83 12.21
C PHE A 4 1.75 19.23 11.06
N ARG A 5 1.69 18.43 9.99
CA ARG A 5 2.32 18.72 8.71
C ARG A 5 1.29 19.44 7.84
N PRO A 6 1.50 20.71 7.45
CA PRO A 6 0.52 21.48 6.68
C PRO A 6 0.11 20.80 5.36
N ASP A 7 1.02 20.02 4.78
CA ASP A 7 0.82 19.18 3.60
C ASP A 7 -0.12 17.98 3.82
N GLN A 8 -0.52 17.68 5.07
CA GLN A 8 -1.39 16.54 5.44
C GLN A 8 -2.85 16.96 5.76
N GLN A 9 -3.21 18.25 5.66
CA GLN A 9 -4.56 18.71 6.04
C GLN A 9 -5.69 18.01 5.27
N TRP A 10 -5.43 17.57 4.05
CA TRP A 10 -6.36 16.80 3.24
C TRP A 10 -6.79 15.48 3.92
N ARG A 11 -5.96 14.87 4.78
CA ARG A 11 -6.33 13.64 5.52
C ARG A 11 -7.51 13.85 6.46
N LEU A 12 -7.77 15.07 6.94
CA LEU A 12 -8.93 15.35 7.80
C LEU A 12 -10.26 15.02 7.10
N HIS A 13 -10.29 15.08 5.77
CA HIS A 13 -11.46 14.73 4.96
C HIS A 13 -11.55 13.23 4.64
N TYR A 14 -10.54 12.43 4.97
CA TYR A 14 -10.46 11.00 4.66
C TYR A 14 -10.09 10.17 5.90
N PRO A 15 -11.04 9.92 6.82
CA PRO A 15 -10.81 9.18 8.05
C PRO A 15 -10.25 7.77 7.83
N SER A 16 -10.57 7.15 6.69
CA SER A 16 -10.04 5.85 6.27
C SER A 16 -8.51 5.83 6.14
N LEU A 17 -7.87 6.99 5.99
CA LEU A 17 -6.43 7.17 5.90
C LEU A 17 -5.75 7.55 7.22
N TRP A 18 -6.48 7.72 8.33
CA TRP A 18 -5.88 8.09 9.62
C TRP A 18 -5.09 6.95 10.26
N LEU A 19 -5.44 5.72 9.93
CA LEU A 19 -4.66 4.54 10.29
C LEU A 19 -3.29 4.63 9.59
N GLY A 20 -2.20 4.42 10.34
CA GLY A 20 -0.82 4.50 9.84
C GLY A 20 -0.14 5.88 9.99
N GLY A 21 1.15 5.93 9.64
CA GLY A 21 1.97 7.14 9.70
C GLY A 21 1.55 8.24 8.71
N CYS A 22 2.19 9.40 8.79
CA CYS A 22 2.09 10.43 7.75
C CYS A 22 2.87 9.99 6.51
N PHE A 23 2.37 10.32 5.32
CA PHE A 23 3.02 10.01 4.05
C PHE A 23 2.78 11.12 3.03
N ASP A 24 3.75 11.40 2.19
CA ASP A 24 3.62 12.39 1.12
C ASP A 24 2.84 11.80 -0.06
N ARG A 25 1.70 12.40 -0.41
CA ARG A 25 0.85 11.94 -1.52
C ARG A 25 1.42 12.23 -2.91
N THR A 26 2.48 13.03 -2.99
CA THR A 26 3.16 13.37 -4.26
C THR A 26 4.38 12.49 -4.50
N ASP A 27 4.89 11.85 -3.45
CA ASP A 27 5.96 10.87 -3.52
C ASP A 27 5.40 9.45 -3.55
N LYS A 28 5.58 8.78 -4.70
CA LYS A 28 5.15 7.38 -4.88
C LYS A 28 5.77 6.46 -3.83
N ALA A 29 7.03 6.65 -3.47
CA ALA A 29 7.69 5.79 -2.48
C ALA A 29 7.01 5.89 -1.10
N SER A 30 6.68 7.11 -0.67
CA SER A 30 5.94 7.34 0.57
C SER A 30 4.53 6.73 0.55
N ILE A 31 3.83 6.76 -0.59
CA ILE A 31 2.53 6.08 -0.76
C ILE A 31 2.67 4.56 -0.62
N PHE A 32 3.66 3.97 -1.29
CA PHE A 32 3.92 2.53 -1.22
C PHE A 32 4.28 2.08 0.20
N GLU A 33 5.16 2.81 0.88
CA GLU A 33 5.52 2.55 2.26
C GLU A 33 4.28 2.58 3.17
N TYR A 34 3.44 3.60 3.03
CA TYR A 34 2.19 3.71 3.76
C TYR A 34 1.25 2.52 3.48
N ALA A 35 1.06 2.15 2.22
CA ALA A 35 0.18 1.05 1.82
C ALA A 35 0.66 -0.29 2.38
N ILE A 36 1.96 -0.56 2.32
CA ILE A 36 2.59 -1.79 2.84
C ILE A 36 2.49 -1.85 4.37
N LEU A 37 2.76 -0.75 5.07
CA LEU A 37 2.70 -0.70 6.54
C LEU A 37 1.28 -0.91 7.08
N ARG A 38 0.25 -0.59 6.30
CA ARG A 38 -1.16 -0.82 6.65
C ARG A 38 -1.71 -2.18 6.26
N MET A 39 -0.98 -2.92 5.44
CA MET A 39 -1.41 -4.21 4.94
C MET A 39 -1.48 -5.23 6.10
N PRO A 40 -2.49 -6.11 6.14
CA PRO A 40 -2.52 -7.21 7.10
C PRO A 40 -1.23 -8.02 7.05
N ALA A 41 -0.69 -8.41 8.21
CA ALA A 41 0.61 -9.08 8.31
C ALA A 41 0.72 -10.30 7.37
N ALA A 42 -0.31 -11.14 7.33
CA ALA A 42 -0.32 -12.34 6.49
C ALA A 42 -0.20 -12.06 4.97
N GLU A 43 -0.70 -10.92 4.50
CA GLU A 43 -0.61 -10.50 3.09
C GLU A 43 0.70 -9.74 2.85
N ARG A 44 1.09 -8.90 3.81
CA ARG A 44 2.32 -8.12 3.79
C ARG A 44 3.55 -9.00 3.72
N ASP A 45 3.60 -10.04 4.54
CA ASP A 45 4.76 -10.93 4.63
C ASP A 45 4.95 -11.69 3.31
N VAL A 46 3.85 -12.18 2.70
CA VAL A 46 3.89 -12.79 1.36
C VAL A 46 4.34 -11.78 0.30
N PHE A 47 3.81 -10.56 0.33
CA PHE A 47 4.19 -9.51 -0.62
C PHE A 47 5.66 -9.13 -0.50
N VAL A 48 6.19 -8.93 0.71
CA VAL A 48 7.59 -8.59 0.95
C VAL A 48 8.51 -9.72 0.47
N LEU A 49 8.22 -10.97 0.84
CA LEU A 49 9.04 -12.10 0.41
C LEU A 49 9.05 -12.27 -1.11
N ASN A 50 7.92 -12.03 -1.79
CA ASN A 50 7.87 -12.13 -3.24
C ASN A 50 8.48 -10.93 -3.96
N ALA A 51 8.09 -9.71 -3.60
CA ALA A 51 8.41 -8.51 -4.37
C ALA A 51 9.75 -7.87 -3.98
N ILE A 52 10.24 -8.10 -2.76
CA ILE A 52 11.49 -7.49 -2.25
C ILE A 52 12.59 -8.55 -2.20
N GLU A 53 12.31 -9.70 -1.57
CA GLU A 53 13.30 -10.79 -1.42
C GLU A 53 13.37 -11.71 -2.65
N ALA A 54 12.49 -11.51 -3.64
CA ALA A 54 12.41 -12.28 -4.88
C ALA A 54 12.22 -13.80 -4.70
N TRP A 55 11.54 -14.22 -3.62
CA TRP A 55 11.23 -15.62 -3.40
C TRP A 55 10.08 -16.10 -4.30
N ASP A 56 10.21 -17.34 -4.76
CA ASP A 56 9.13 -18.03 -5.47
C ASP A 56 8.03 -18.52 -4.49
N TYR A 57 6.88 -18.91 -5.04
CA TYR A 57 5.72 -19.26 -4.24
C TYR A 57 5.94 -20.52 -3.39
N LEU A 58 6.82 -21.43 -3.82
CA LEU A 58 7.13 -22.65 -3.09
C LEU A 58 8.05 -22.36 -1.89
N GLN A 59 9.03 -21.47 -2.07
CA GLN A 59 9.90 -20.97 -1.00
C GLN A 59 9.07 -20.25 0.07
N ILE A 60 8.16 -19.36 -0.35
CA ILE A 60 7.26 -18.65 0.56
C ILE A 60 6.33 -19.63 1.29
N GLY A 61 5.72 -20.56 0.56
CA GLY A 61 4.82 -21.56 1.13
C GLY A 61 5.51 -22.41 2.20
N ARG A 62 6.73 -22.88 1.93
CA ARG A 62 7.52 -23.63 2.93
C ARG A 62 7.89 -22.79 4.15
N HIS A 63 8.20 -21.51 3.96
CA HIS A 63 8.63 -20.65 5.05
C HIS A 63 7.48 -20.23 5.98
N LEU A 64 6.30 -20.02 5.42
CA LEU A 64 5.12 -19.56 6.16
C LEU A 64 4.15 -20.68 6.54
N ASP A 65 4.50 -21.93 6.23
CA ASP A 65 3.65 -23.12 6.39
C ASP A 65 2.30 -22.98 5.66
N LEU A 66 2.37 -22.64 4.37
CA LEU A 66 1.23 -22.41 3.49
C LEU A 66 1.30 -23.26 2.23
N THR A 67 0.13 -23.57 1.69
CA THR A 67 0.01 -24.11 0.33
C THR A 67 0.27 -23.03 -0.71
N THR A 68 0.68 -23.43 -1.93
CA THR A 68 0.86 -22.50 -3.05
C THR A 68 -0.42 -21.69 -3.34
N ALA A 69 -1.59 -22.30 -3.22
CA ALA A 69 -2.87 -21.62 -3.43
C ALA A 69 -3.14 -20.53 -2.38
N GLU A 70 -2.73 -20.74 -1.12
CA GLU A 70 -2.83 -19.73 -0.08
C GLU A 70 -1.85 -18.59 -0.28
N VAL A 71 -0.63 -18.89 -0.74
CA VAL A 71 0.36 -17.87 -1.13
C VAL A 71 -0.19 -17.00 -2.26
N GLU A 72 -0.73 -17.62 -3.31
CA GLU A 72 -1.38 -16.92 -4.43
C GLU A 72 -2.53 -16.03 -3.97
N ALA A 73 -3.43 -16.56 -3.14
CA ALA A 73 -4.58 -15.81 -2.63
C ALA A 73 -4.13 -14.60 -1.79
N ARG A 74 -3.13 -14.78 -0.93
CA ARG A 74 -2.58 -13.69 -0.09
C ARG A 74 -1.86 -12.65 -0.91
N LEU A 75 -1.08 -13.06 -1.92
CA LEU A 75 -0.40 -12.13 -2.83
C LEU A 75 -1.39 -11.34 -3.68
N ALA A 76 -2.42 -11.99 -4.22
CA ALA A 76 -3.48 -11.30 -4.95
C ALA A 76 -4.22 -10.28 -4.07
N ALA A 77 -4.51 -10.65 -2.82
CA ALA A 77 -5.14 -9.75 -1.84
C ALA A 77 -4.24 -8.56 -1.47
N ALA A 78 -2.93 -8.78 -1.36
CA ALA A 78 -1.92 -7.74 -1.14
C ALA A 78 -1.90 -6.73 -2.30
N LEU A 79 -1.77 -7.22 -3.53
CA LEU A 79 -1.73 -6.39 -4.74
C LEU A 79 -3.02 -5.60 -4.93
N LEU A 80 -4.18 -6.22 -4.69
CA LEU A 80 -5.47 -5.54 -4.78
C LEU A 80 -5.59 -4.40 -3.76
N ARG A 81 -5.13 -4.60 -2.52
CA ARG A 81 -5.12 -3.54 -1.50
C ARG A 81 -4.19 -2.40 -1.89
N LEU A 82 -3.01 -2.73 -2.41
CA LEU A 82 -2.04 -1.76 -2.82
C LEU A 82 -2.58 -0.90 -4.00
N SER A 83 -3.18 -1.53 -5.01
CA SER A 83 -3.87 -0.84 -6.11
C SER A 83 -4.91 0.13 -5.57
N ARG A 84 -5.81 -0.34 -4.68
CA ARG A 84 -6.87 0.52 -4.11
C ARG A 84 -6.35 1.76 -3.40
N VAL A 85 -5.21 1.66 -2.71
CA VAL A 85 -4.60 2.82 -2.05
C VAL A 85 -4.06 3.81 -3.08
N VAL A 86 -3.35 3.31 -4.09
CA VAL A 86 -2.80 4.14 -5.18
C VAL A 86 -3.94 4.80 -5.96
N ASP A 87 -4.93 4.02 -6.44
CA ASP A 87 -6.08 4.51 -7.19
C ASP A 87 -6.85 5.58 -6.40
N PHE A 88 -7.02 5.36 -5.08
CA PHE A 88 -7.66 6.35 -4.22
C PHE A 88 -6.86 7.65 -4.16
N ILE A 89 -5.55 7.59 -3.93
CA ILE A 89 -4.70 8.79 -3.84
C ILE A 89 -4.64 9.52 -5.19
N GLU A 90 -4.53 8.79 -6.30
CA GLU A 90 -4.57 9.35 -7.65
C GLU A 90 -5.93 10.04 -7.91
N SER A 91 -7.04 9.48 -7.42
CA SER A 91 -8.36 10.13 -7.51
C SER A 91 -8.47 11.44 -6.70
N LEU A 92 -7.60 11.63 -5.69
CA LEU A 92 -7.51 12.86 -4.91
C LEU A 92 -6.66 13.94 -5.58
N GLU A 93 -5.85 13.60 -6.59
CA GLU A 93 -5.19 14.61 -7.40
C GLU A 93 -6.23 15.26 -8.33
N PRO A 94 -6.53 16.57 -8.19
CA PRO A 94 -7.42 17.23 -9.12
C PRO A 94 -6.76 17.23 -10.50
N ASN A 95 -7.42 16.54 -11.42
CA ASN A 95 -7.16 16.45 -12.86
C ASN A 95 -6.01 17.36 -13.35
N ARG A 96 -4.79 16.81 -13.48
CA ARG A 96 -3.62 17.54 -14.03
C ARG A 96 -3.86 18.01 -15.48
N GLU A 97 -4.94 17.57 -16.12
CA GLU A 97 -5.29 17.92 -17.50
C GLU A 97 -5.97 19.30 -17.66
N THR A 98 -6.45 19.95 -16.59
CA THR A 98 -7.19 21.22 -16.72
C THR A 98 -6.34 22.48 -16.56
N ARG A 99 -5.01 22.39 -16.57
CA ARG A 99 -4.12 23.55 -16.36
C ARG A 99 -3.09 23.77 -17.48
N THR A 100 -3.52 23.58 -18.73
CA THR A 100 -2.91 24.20 -19.90
C THR A 100 -3.98 24.53 -20.92
N ARG A 101 -4.64 25.69 -20.76
CA ARG A 101 -5.27 26.45 -21.85
C ARG A 101 -5.18 27.93 -21.54
#